data_AF-A0A520GSD1-F1
#
_entry.id   AF-A0A520GSD1-F1
#
_cell.length_a   1.000
_cell.length_b   1.000
_cell.length_c   1.000
_cell.angle_alpha   90.00
_cell.angle_beta   90.00
_cell.angle_gamma   90.00
#
_symmetry.space_group_name_H-M   'P 1'
#
loop_
_entity.id
_entity.type
_entity.pdbx_description
1 polymer ?
#
loop_
_entity_poly.entity_id
_entity_poly.type
_entity_poly.pdbx_seq_one_letter_code
_entity_poly.pdbx_strand_id
1 'polypeptide(L)'
;MSPRLAPLSSPSRRRVVLAFVGAALVAAIWGSAAQTQVTMNALVGLDVAMPWGLRLQTTLRDLVGFGPIYAAMVIVAWLPAFAVAGWLARRVPGWRGVLFPAAAGVALVAAFA
;
A
#
# COMPACT_ATOMS: atom_id res chain seq x y z
N MET A 1 28.94 27.81 23.48
CA MET A 1 28.93 27.18 22.15
C MET A 1 27.63 26.40 21.99
N SER A 2 26.62 26.99 21.37
CA SER A 2 25.36 26.31 21.04
C SER A 2 25.55 25.54 19.73
N PRO A 3 25.39 24.20 19.70
CA PRO A 3 25.49 23.45 18.46
C PRO A 3 24.35 23.90 17.54
N ARG A 4 24.70 24.53 16.41
CA ARG A 4 23.76 24.80 15.33
C ARG A 4 23.32 23.44 14.79
N LEU A 5 22.12 22.99 15.19
CA LEU A 5 21.46 21.86 14.55
C LEU A 5 21.34 22.20 13.07
N ALA A 6 22.08 21.48 12.22
CA ALA A 6 21.99 21.63 10.79
C ALA A 6 20.51 21.44 10.38
N PRO A 7 19.92 22.33 9.57
CA PRO A 7 18.55 22.16 9.12
C PRO A 7 18.47 20.85 8.35
N LEU A 8 17.65 19.91 8.85
CA LEU A 8 17.33 18.68 8.13
C LEU A 8 16.79 19.08 6.77
N SER A 9 17.51 18.72 5.70
CA SER A 9 17.11 19.06 4.34
C SER A 9 15.72 18.49 4.06
N SER A 10 14.79 19.35 3.63
CA SER A 10 13.46 18.90 3.23
C SER A 10 13.59 17.88 2.11
N PRO A 11 12.91 16.72 2.18
CA PRO A 11 13.05 15.69 1.16
C PRO A 11 12.69 16.25 -0.22
N SER A 12 13.51 15.91 -1.22
CA SER A 12 13.27 16.36 -2.59
C SER A 12 11.93 15.81 -3.09
N ARG A 13 11.19 16.59 -3.88
CA ARG A 13 9.91 16.16 -4.48
C ARG A 13 10.05 14.83 -5.21
N ARG A 14 11.17 14.61 -5.91
CA ARG A 14 11.49 13.35 -6.58
C ARG A 14 11.53 12.17 -5.62
N ARG A 15 12.21 12.31 -4.47
CA ARG A 15 12.29 11.25 -3.46
C ARG A 15 10.91 10.89 -2.90
N VAL A 16 10.05 11.89 -2.68
CA VAL A 16 8.67 11.67 -2.19
C VAL A 16 7.84 10.92 -3.22
N VAL A 17 7.88 11.33 -4.49
CA VAL A 17 7.15 10.64 -5.57
C VAL A 17 7.65 9.21 -5.73
N LEU A 18 8.97 8.98 -5.72
CA LEU A 18 9.53 7.63 -5.83
C LEU A 18 9.15 6.75 -4.63
N ALA A 19 9.16 7.29 -3.41
CA ALA A 19 8.72 6.56 -2.23
C ALA A 19 7.23 6.22 -2.30
N PHE A 20 6.38 7.15 -2.75
CA PHE A 20 4.95 6.91 -2.93
C PHE A 20 4.69 5.83 -3.98
N VAL A 21 5.30 5.95 -5.16
CA VAL A 21 5.15 4.97 -6.25
C VAL A 21 5.68 3.61 -5.81
N GLY A 22 6.85 3.56 -5.17
CA GLY A 22 7.40 2.32 -4.63
C GLY A 22 6.48 1.66 -3.61
N ALA A 23 5.93 2.43 -2.68
CA ALA A 23 4.96 1.92 -1.70
C ALA A 23 3.67 1.42 -2.37
N ALA A 24 3.15 2.16 -3.35
CA ALA A 24 1.94 1.78 -4.08
C ALA A 24 2.15 0.49 -4.88
N LEU A 25 3.32 0.32 -5.51
CA LEU A 25 3.69 -0.91 -6.21
C LEU A 25 3.78 -2.11 -5.26
N VAL A 26 4.46 -1.96 -4.12
CA VAL A 26 4.55 -3.02 -3.10
C VAL A 26 3.15 -3.39 -2.59
N ALA A 27 2.34 -2.39 -2.24
CA ALA A 27 0.97 -2.61 -1.79
C ALA A 27 0.11 -3.30 -2.87
N ALA A 28 0.29 -2.94 -4.14
CA ALA A 28 -0.45 -3.55 -5.24
C ALA A 28 -0.04 -4.99 -5.51
N ILE A 29 1.26 -5.28 -5.52
CA ILE A 29 1.78 -6.63 -5.73
C ILE A 29 1.33 -7.54 -4.58
N TRP A 30 1.57 -7.10 -3.34
CA TRP A 30 1.20 -7.86 -2.15
C TRP A 30 -0.31 -8.04 -2.04
N GLY A 31 -1.06 -6.95 -2.18
CA GLY A 31 -2.51 -6.95 -2.03
C GLY A 31 -3.22 -7.77 -3.10
N SER A 32 -2.80 -7.65 -4.36
CA SER A 32 -3.32 -8.49 -5.45
C SER A 32 -3.04 -9.97 -5.18
N ALA A 33 -1.80 -10.33 -4.83
CA ALA A 33 -1.45 -11.71 -4.50
C ALA A 33 -2.27 -12.24 -3.31
N ALA A 34 -2.43 -11.46 -2.25
CA ALA A 34 -3.24 -11.83 -1.09
C ALA A 34 -4.72 -12.05 -1.46
N GLN A 35 -5.31 -11.15 -2.26
CA GLN A 35 -6.68 -11.28 -2.76
C GLN A 35 -6.87 -12.54 -3.61
N THR A 36 -5.90 -12.85 -4.47
CA THR A 36 -5.89 -14.07 -5.26
C THR A 36 -5.86 -15.33 -4.36
N GLN A 37 -5.07 -15.33 -3.28
CA GLN A 37 -5.06 -16.45 -2.33
C GLN A 37 -6.36 -16.58 -1.53
N VAL A 38 -6.97 -15.47 -1.11
CA VAL A 38 -8.28 -15.47 -0.44
C VAL A 38 -9.35 -16.08 -1.35
N THR A 39 -9.38 -15.65 -2.61
CA THR A 39 -10.32 -16.16 -3.62
C THR A 39 -10.12 -17.66 -3.87
N MET A 40 -8.88 -18.11 -4.04
CA MET A 40 -8.60 -19.54 -4.21
C MET A 40 -8.91 -20.38 -2.98
N ASN A 41 -8.69 -19.85 -1.78
CA ASN A 41 -9.06 -20.55 -0.54
C ASN A 41 -10.57 -20.70 -0.39
N ALA A 42 -11.36 -19.75 -0.87
CA ALA A 42 -12.81 -19.90 -0.95
C ALA A 42 -13.21 -21.07 -1.88
N LEU A 43 -12.51 -21.24 -3.01
CA LEU A 43 -12.73 -22.39 -3.90
C LEU A 43 -12.32 -23.73 -3.27
N VAL A 44 -11.22 -23.76 -2.51
CA VAL A 44 -10.82 -24.96 -1.73
C VAL A 44 -11.90 -25.32 -0.72
N GLY A 45 -12.53 -24.32 -0.08
CA GLY A 45 -13.67 -24.55 0.83
C GLY A 45 -14.91 -25.12 0.14
N LEU A 46 -14.96 -25.13 -1.19
CA LEU A 46 -16.00 -25.74 -2.02
C LEU A 46 -15.53 -27.07 -2.64
N ASP A 47 -14.52 -27.72 -2.05
CA ASP A 47 -13.90 -28.97 -2.51
C ASP A 47 -13.30 -28.90 -3.94
N VAL A 48 -12.98 -27.69 -4.42
CA VAL A 48 -12.28 -27.52 -5.69
C VAL A 48 -10.78 -27.73 -5.47
N ALA A 49 -10.19 -28.68 -6.22
CA ALA A 49 -8.76 -28.94 -6.19
C ALA A 49 -7.97 -27.70 -6.68
N MET A 50 -7.06 -27.19 -5.84
CA MET A 50 -6.15 -26.08 -6.16
C MET A 50 -4.69 -26.50 -6.00
N PRO A 51 -4.11 -27.26 -6.96
CA PRO A 51 -2.70 -27.63 -6.94
C PRO A 51 -1.78 -26.42 -6.87
N TRP A 52 -0.61 -26.56 -6.25
CA TRP A 52 0.36 -25.48 -6.09
C TRP A 52 0.75 -24.79 -7.40
N GLY A 53 0.91 -25.55 -8.49
CA GLY A 53 1.22 -25.00 -9.81
C GLY A 53 0.12 -24.07 -10.34
N LEU A 54 -1.15 -24.46 -10.16
CA LEU A 54 -2.30 -23.64 -10.53
C LEU A 54 -2.37 -22.38 -9.66
N ARG A 55 -2.08 -22.48 -8.35
CA ARG A 55 -2.06 -21.32 -7.46
C ARG A 55 -1.03 -20.28 -7.89
N LEU A 56 0.17 -20.72 -8.23
CA LEU A 56 1.23 -19.83 -8.71
C LEU A 56 0.85 -19.20 -10.05
N GLN A 57 0.37 -20.01 -11.01
CA GLN A 57 -0.01 -19.52 -12.33
C GLN A 57 -1.13 -18.48 -12.26
N THR A 58 -2.17 -18.74 -11.47
CA THR A 58 -3.29 -17.80 -11.26
C THR A 58 -2.82 -16.52 -10.59
N THR A 59 -1.93 -16.61 -9.60
CA THR A 59 -1.35 -15.42 -8.94
C THR A 59 -0.57 -14.55 -9.91
N LEU A 60 0.26 -15.14 -10.78
CA LEU A 60 1.00 -14.40 -11.80
C LEU A 60 0.06 -13.75 -12.83
N ARG A 61 -1.00 -14.46 -13.22
CA ARG A 61 -2.00 -13.94 -14.16
C ARG A 61 -2.79 -12.78 -13.55
N ASP A 62 -3.22 -12.90 -12.30
CA ASP A 62 -3.91 -11.83 -11.57
C ASP A 62 -3.01 -10.64 -11.32
N LEU A 63 -1.71 -10.84 -11.11
CA LEU A 63 -0.77 -9.73 -10.96
C LEU A 63 -0.72 -8.84 -12.22
N VAL A 64 -0.82 -9.44 -13.40
CA VAL A 64 -0.84 -8.72 -14.68
C VAL A 64 -2.24 -8.20 -15.02
N GLY A 65 -3.28 -9.00 -14.78
CA GLY A 65 -4.67 -8.65 -15.14
C GLY A 65 -5.34 -7.74 -14.11
N PHE A 66 -5.40 -8.18 -12.85
CA PHE A 66 -6.06 -7.47 -11.75
C PHE A 66 -5.13 -6.47 -11.04
N GLY A 67 -3.83 -6.75 -10.97
CA GLY A 67 -2.85 -5.90 -10.29
C GLY A 67 -2.89 -4.41 -10.65
N PRO A 68 -3.04 -4.02 -11.94
CA PRO A 68 -3.20 -2.60 -12.31
C PRO A 68 -4.46 -1.95 -11.75
N ILE A 69 -5.57 -2.69 -11.70
CA ILE A 69 -6.84 -2.20 -11.12
C ILE A 69 -6.67 -2.04 -9.61
N TYR A 70 -6.08 -3.03 -8.95
CA TYR A 70 -5.79 -2.96 -7.52
C TYR A 70 -4.87 -1.77 -7.19
N ALA A 71 -3.83 -1.53 -8.00
CA ALA A 71 -2.95 -0.37 -7.84
C ALA A 71 -3.72 0.96 -7.93
N ALA A 72 -4.66 1.07 -8.88
CA ALA A 72 -5.51 2.26 -9.00
C ALA A 72 -6.38 2.46 -7.74
N MET A 73 -6.99 1.39 -7.22
CA MET A 73 -7.76 1.42 -5.98
C MET A 73 -6.91 1.88 -4.79
N VAL A 74 -5.70 1.34 -4.64
CA VAL A 74 -4.74 1.75 -3.60
C VAL A 74 -4.42 3.24 -3.70
N ILE A 75 -4.08 3.73 -4.89
CA ILE A 75 -3.73 5.15 -5.10
C ILE A 75 -4.93 6.05 -4.75
N VAL A 76 -6.12 5.71 -5.24
CA VAL A 76 -7.35 6.49 -4.98
C VAL A 76 -7.66 6.53 -3.49
N ALA A 77 -7.51 5.42 -2.77
CA ALA A 77 -7.72 5.37 -1.32
C ALA A 77 -6.66 6.16 -0.53
N TRP A 78 -5.40 6.08 -0.96
CA TRP A 78 -4.29 6.73 -0.27
C TRP A 78 -4.25 8.25 -0.42
N LEU A 79 -4.71 8.80 -1.55
CA LEU A 79 -4.70 10.26 -1.77
C LEU A 79 -5.42 11.05 -0.66
N PRO A 80 -6.70 10.78 -0.32
CA PRO A 80 -7.37 11.48 0.76
C PRO A 80 -6.75 11.15 2.13
N ALA A 81 -6.33 9.90 2.37
CA ALA A 81 -5.74 9.49 3.63
C ALA A 81 -4.40 10.20 3.92
N PHE A 82 -3.54 10.33 2.91
CA PHE A 82 -2.29 11.07 3.03
C PHE A 82 -2.49 12.59 3.08
N ALA A 83 -3.56 13.12 2.49
CA ALA A 83 -3.93 14.52 2.70
C ALA A 83 -4.28 14.79 4.18
N VAL A 84 -5.08 13.90 4.80
CA VAL A 84 -5.41 13.98 6.23
C VAL A 84 -4.17 13.78 7.11
N ALA A 85 -3.34 12.76 6.82
CA ALA A 85 -2.10 12.52 7.55
C ALA A 85 -1.13 13.71 7.45
N GLY A 86 -1.02 14.32 6.26
CA GLY A 86 -0.21 15.50 6.01
C GLY A 86 -0.69 16.73 6.78
N TRP A 87 -2.00 16.93 6.88
CA TRP A 87 -2.59 17.99 7.71
C TRP A 87 -2.33 17.76 9.21
N LEU A 88 -2.52 16.54 9.69
CA LEU A 88 -2.29 16.19 11.10
C LEU A 88 -0.80 16.29 11.47
N ALA A 89 0.08 15.86 10.58
CA ALA A 89 1.53 15.98 10.68
C ALA A 89 2.06 17.42 10.78
N ARG A 90 1.27 18.43 10.40
CA ARG A 90 1.58 19.85 10.62
C ARG A 90 1.30 20.28 12.05
N ARG A 91 0.32 19.65 12.72
CA ARG A 91 -0.04 19.95 14.12
C ARG A 91 0.77 19.16 15.13
N VAL A 92 1.13 17.91 14.79
CA VAL A 92 1.92 17.02 15.66
C VAL A 92 3.12 16.45 14.90
N PRO A 93 4.18 17.24 14.64
CA PRO A 93 5.30 16.84 13.81
C PRO A 93 6.05 15.60 14.31
N GLY A 94 6.06 15.34 15.62
CA GLY A 94 6.70 14.15 16.21
C GLY A 94 6.06 12.82 15.81
N TRP A 95 4.80 12.83 15.35
CA TRP A 95 4.04 11.61 15.03
C TRP A 95 4.08 11.24 13.54
N ARG A 96 4.82 11.99 12.71
CA ARG A 96 4.89 11.77 11.26
C ARG A 96 5.24 10.35 10.87
N GLY A 97 6.17 9.71 11.59
CA GLY A 97 6.59 8.33 11.33
C GLY A 97 5.48 7.29 11.50
N VAL A 98 4.46 7.59 12.31
CA VAL A 98 3.31 6.71 12.58
C VAL A 98 2.11 7.09 11.72
N LEU A 99 1.87 8.40 11.53
CA LEU A 99 0.69 8.91 10.82
C LEU A 99 0.58 8.41 9.37
N PHE A 100 1.68 8.41 8.62
CA PHE A 100 1.65 7.98 7.22
C PHE A 100 1.43 6.47 7.06
N PRO A 101 2.16 5.58 7.76
CA PRO A 101 1.85 4.14 7.74
C PRO A 101 0.45 3.81 8.25
N ALA A 102 -0.01 4.47 9.33
CA ALA A 102 -1.36 4.26 9.84
C ALA A 102 -2.42 4.69 8.82
N ALA A 103 -2.25 5.85 8.18
CA ALA A 103 -3.15 6.31 7.13
C ALA A 103 -3.17 5.37 5.92
N ALA A 104 -2.00 4.84 5.52
CA ALA A 104 -1.93 3.84 4.46
C ALA A 104 -2.72 2.58 4.82
N GLY A 105 -2.54 2.06 6.04
CA GLY A 105 -3.25 0.87 6.52
C GLY A 105 -4.76 1.08 6.62
N VAL A 106 -5.19 2.17 7.25
CA VAL A 106 -6.62 2.52 7.40
C VAL A 106 -7.28 2.70 6.03
N ALA A 107 -6.60 3.35 5.08
CA ALA A 107 -7.12 3.52 3.72
C ALA A 107 -7.29 2.19 2.99
N LEU A 108 -6.35 1.25 3.14
CA LEU A 108 -6.49 -0.10 2.56
C LEU A 108 -7.66 -0.85 3.19
N VAL A 109 -7.80 -0.82 4.51
CA VAL A 109 -8.96 -1.43 5.19
C VAL A 109 -10.25 -0.80 4.67
N ALA A 110 -10.35 0.53 4.64
CA ALA A 110 -11.56 1.20 4.16
C ALA A 110 -11.90 0.92 2.69
N ALA A 111 -10.89 0.65 1.85
CA ALA A 111 -11.09 0.33 0.44
C ALA A 111 -11.58 -1.11 0.20
N PHE A 112 -11.30 -2.03 1.12
CA PHE A 112 -11.49 -3.47 0.91
C PHE A 112 -12.26 -4.20 2.03
N ALA A 113 -12.78 -3.46 3.01
CA ALA A 113 -13.62 -3.98 4.10
C ALA A 113 -15.10 -4.13 3.70
#